data_AF-A0A5N9D1K4-F1
#
_entry.id   AF-A0A5N9D1K4-F1
#
_cell.length_a   1.000
_cell.length_b   1.000
_cell.length_c   1.000
_cell.angle_alpha   90.00
_cell.angle_beta   90.00
_cell.angle_gamma   90.00
#
_symmetry.space_group_name_H-M   'P 1'
#
loop_
_entity.id
_entity.type
_entity.pdbx_description
1 polymer ?
#
loop_
_entity_poly.entity_id
_entity_poly.type
_entity_poly.pdbx_seq_one_letter_code
_entity_poly.pdbx_strand_id
1 'polypeptide(L)' 'TTMTVILAMLLFGGASLRDFLIVLLSGVIVGTYSSIFIAAQVLVLWERRALLPWRRAAVSP' A
#
# COMPACT_ATOMS: atom_id res chain seq x y z
N THR A 1 -3.10 10.25 -9.03
CA THR A 1 -3.80 11.51 -8.72
C THR A 1 -3.15 12.22 -7.54
N THR A 2 -2.95 11.53 -6.41
CA THR A 2 -2.30 12.08 -5.21
C THR A 2 -0.90 12.64 -5.47
N MET A 3 -0.06 11.95 -6.24
CA MET A 3 1.28 12.46 -6.61
C MET A 3 1.22 13.79 -7.35
N THR A 4 0.25 13.98 -8.26
CA THR A 4 0.07 15.24 -9.00
C THR A 4 -0.31 16.38 -8.06
N VAL A 5 -1.18 16.11 -7.08
CA VAL A 5 -1.58 17.08 -6.06
C VAL A 5 -0.40 17.46 -5.16
N ILE A 6 0.36 16.48 -4.67
CA ILE A 6 1.53 16.72 -3.81
C ILE A 6 2.59 17.51 -4.58
N LEU A 7 2.81 17.21 -5.86
CA LEU A 7 3.77 17.93 -6.70
C LEU A 7 3.34 19.39 -6.92
N ALA A 8 2.05 19.64 -7.17
CA ALA A 8 1.52 20.99 -7.26
C ALA A 8 1.69 21.76 -5.93
N MET A 9 1.39 21.12 -4.80
CA MET A 9 1.60 21.72 -3.47
C MET A 9 3.08 21.94 -3.15
N LEU A 10 4.00 21.13 -3.70
CA LEU A 10 5.44 21.33 -3.51
C LEU A 10 5.96 22.56 -4.26
N LEU A 11 5.38 22.83 -5.43
CA LEU A 11 5.75 23.96 -6.30
C LEU A 11 5.07 25.26 -5.90
N PHE A 12 3.82 25.20 -5.44
CA PHE A 12 3.00 26.37 -5.10
C PHE A 12 2.76 26.56 -3.59
N GLY A 13 3.20 25.63 -2.75
CA GLY A 13 3.02 25.69 -1.29
C GLY A 13 4.10 26.51 -0.59
N GLY A 14 3.73 27.12 0.54
CA GLY A 14 4.64 27.91 1.37
C GLY A 14 5.68 27.08 2.13
N ALA A 15 6.76 27.74 2.59
CA ALA A 15 7.91 27.11 3.23
C ALA A 15 7.55 26.19 4.42
N SER A 16 6.52 26.54 5.19
CA SER A 16 6.04 25.74 6.33
C SER A 16 5.57 24.33 5.95
N LEU A 17 5.00 24.12 4.76
CA LEU A 17 4.48 22.82 4.33
C LEU A 17 5.49 22.01 3.51
N ARG A 18 6.56 22.65 3.02
CA ARG A 18 7.46 22.02 2.06
C ARG A 18 8.15 20.80 2.64
N ASP A 19 8.64 20.91 3.87
CA ASP A 19 9.30 19.79 4.56
C ASP A 19 8.34 18.62 4.80
N PHE A 20 7.10 18.92 5.19
CA PHE A 20 6.04 17.93 5.35
C PHE A 20 5.71 17.23 4.03
N LEU A 21 5.57 17.99 2.94
CA LEU A 21 5.22 17.45 1.62
C LEU A 21 6.34 16.58 1.03
N ILE A 22 7.60 16.84 1.34
CA ILE A 22 8.73 15.99 0.92
C ILE A 22 8.63 14.61 1.60
N VAL A 23 8.36 14.58 2.91
CA VAL A 23 8.16 13.33 3.66
C VAL A 23 6.89 12.60 3.20
N LEU A 24 5.82 13.35 2.90
CA LEU A 24 4.59 12.78 2.37
C LEU A 24 4.82 12.16 0.98
N LEU A 25 5.57 12.83 0.11
CA LEU A 25 5.88 12.33 -1.23
C LEU A 25 6.68 11.03 -1.18
N SER A 26 7.71 10.97 -0.34
CA SER A 26 8.50 9.74 -0.17
C SER A 26 7.65 8.60 0.41
N GLY A 27 6.81 8.89 1.40
CA GLY A 27 5.87 7.92 1.98
C GLY A 27 4.87 7.39 0.96
N VAL A 28 4.31 8.24 0.09
CA VAL A 28 3.38 7.83 -0.96
C VAL A 28 4.07 6.97 -2.02
N ILE A 29 5.30 7.30 -2.43
CA ILE A 29 6.07 6.47 -3.37
C ILE A 29 6.31 5.06 -2.80
N VAL A 30 6.82 4.98 -1.57
CA VAL A 30 7.09 3.71 -0.89
C VAL A 30 5.81 2.93 -0.65
N GLY A 31 4.75 3.58 -0.17
CA GLY A 31 3.45 2.96 0.10
C GLY A 31 2.77 2.44 -1.16
N THR A 32 2.90 3.13 -2.29
CA THR A 32 2.32 2.69 -3.57
C THR A 32 3.00 1.42 -4.07
N TYR A 33 4.34 1.38 -4.03
CA TYR A 33 5.10 0.17 -4.35
C TYR A 33 4.73 -0.97 -3.40
N SER A 34 4.77 -0.73 -2.09
CA SER A 34 4.45 -1.74 -1.09
C SER A 34 3.04 -2.32 -1.26
N SER A 35 2.03 -1.46 -1.48
CA SER A 35 0.65 -1.91 -1.65
C SER A 35 0.47 -2.84 -2.86
N ILE A 36 1.07 -2.52 -4.01
CA ILE A 36 0.93 -3.36 -5.21
C ILE A 36 1.62 -4.71 -5.02
N PHE A 37 2.85 -4.71 -4.49
CA PHE A 37 3.65 -5.93 -4.42
C PHE A 37 3.32 -6.80 -3.21
N ILE A 38 3.09 -6.21 -2.03
CA ILE A 38 2.79 -6.97 -0.81
C ILE A 38 1.33 -7.41 -0.79
N ALA A 39 0.38 -6.55 -1.16
CA ALA A 39 -1.03 -6.95 -1.08
C ALA A 39 -1.37 -8.09 -2.05
N ALA A 40 -0.77 -8.10 -3.25
CA ALA A 40 -0.96 -9.21 -4.21
C ALA A 40 -0.43 -10.54 -3.65
N GLN A 41 0.76 -10.56 -3.05
CA GLN A 41 1.33 -11.77 -2.45
C GLN A 41 0.51 -12.25 -1.24
N VAL A 42 0.07 -11.32 -0.39
CA VAL A 42 -0.80 -11.62 0.76
C VAL A 42 -2.15 -12.17 0.30
N LEU A 43 -2.74 -11.60 -0.76
CA LEU A 43 -4.00 -12.07 -1.32
C LEU A 43 -3.87 -13.49 -1.90
N VAL A 44 -2.79 -13.77 -2.64
CA VAL A 44 -2.51 -15.12 -3.18
C VAL A 44 -2.30 -16.11 -2.03
N LEU A 45 -1.60 -15.73 -0.97
CA LEU A 45 -1.42 -16.57 0.22
C LEU A 45 -2.76 -16.86 0.93
N TRP A 46 -3.64 -15.87 1.00
CA TRP A 46 -4.99 -16.02 1.52
C TRP A 46 -5.81 -17.00 0.68
N GLU A 47 -5.83 -16.80 -0.65
CA GLU A 47 -6.62 -17.62 -1.58
C GLU A 47 -6.18 -19.09 -1.56
N ARG A 48 -4.88 -19.35 -1.42
CA ARG A 48 -4.33 -20.71 -1.28
C ARG A 48 -4.77 -21.45 -0.01
N ARG A 49 -5.64 -20.86 0.83
CA ARG A 49 -6.14 -21.44 2.10
C ARG A 49 -5.01 -22.00 2.97
N ALA A 50 -3.83 -21.39 2.89
CA ALA A 50 -2.71 -21.74 3.75
C ALA A 50 -3.00 -21.37 5.21
N LEU A 51 -3.87 -20.38 5.44
CA LEU A 51 -4.22 -19.84 6.74
C LEU A 51 -5.38 -20.57 7.46
N LEU A 52 -6.18 -21.38 6.76
CA LEU A 52 -7.36 -22.04 7.34
C LEU A 52 -7.32 -23.57 7.12
N PRO A 53 -6.40 -24.30 7.79
CA PRO A 53 -6.27 -25.76 7.66
C PRO A 53 -7.54 -26.52 8.13
N TRP A 54 -8.23 -26.01 9.14
CA TRP A 54 -9.49 -26.55 9.69
C TRP A 54 -10.64 -26.73 8.66
N ARG A 55 -10.69 -25.95 7.57
CA ARG A 55 -11.69 -26.17 6.50
C ARG A 55 -11.37 -27.33 5.57
N ARG A 56 -10.14 -27.86 5.56
CA ARG A 56 -9.76 -29.04 4.76
C ARG A 56 -10.12 -30.35 5.47
N ALA A 57 -10.14 -30.37 6.80
CA ALA A 57 -10.50 -31.54 7.60
C ALA A 57 -12.02 -31.80 7.68
N ALA A 58 -12.86 -30.82 7.33
CA ALA A 58 -14.32 -30.94 7.37
C ALA A 58 -14.93 -31.53 6.08
N VAL A 59 -14.11 -31.85 5.07
CA VAL A 59 -14.53 -32.43 3.78
C VAL A 59 -13.78 -33.75 3.55
N SER A 60 -13.85 -34.64 4.55
CA SER A 60 -13.46 -36.04 4.41
C SER A 60 -14.70 -36.91 4.61
N PRO A 61 -15.18 -37.66 3.59
CA PRO A 61 -16.20 -38.68 3.78
C PRO A 61 -15.68 -39.87 4.59
#